data_AF-A0A3B9C0H3-F1
#
_entry.id   AF-A0A3B9C0H3-F1
#
_cell.length_a   1.000
_cell.length_b   1.000
_cell.length_c   1.000
_cell.angle_alpha   90.00
_cell.angle_beta   90.00
_cell.angle_gamma   90.00
#
_symmetry.space_group_name_H-M   'P 1'
#
loop_
_entity.id
_entity.type
_entity.pdbx_description
1 polymer ?
#
loop_
_entity_poly.entity_id
_entity_poly.type
_entity_poly.pdbx_seq_one_letter_code
_entity_poly.pdbx_strand_id
1 'polypeptide(L)'
;MSNRALRIIFLLAVVSTVLMFATQYFWVKNAYNLEKKLFSSQVTIALKNVAVQLLRMNNNNSPVDSIVNKVSDRYYTVQVNDKIDSTVLEPLLKRELLAQQIKTDFEYSVYDCESENMKYGRYVSFSKNDKPDDIIPTVFPKNKKE
;
A
#
# COMPACT_ATOMS: atom_id res chain seq x y z
N MET A 1 37.79 31.70 36.29
CA MET A 1 37.03 31.70 35.02
C MET A 1 35.97 32.78 35.09
N SER A 2 35.83 33.61 34.04
CA SER A 2 34.81 34.67 34.02
C SER A 2 33.41 34.09 33.85
N ASN A 3 32.46 34.50 34.70
CA ASN A 3 31.05 34.08 34.65
C ASN A 3 30.40 34.29 33.27
N ARG A 4 30.94 35.22 32.46
CA ARG A 4 30.51 35.47 31.07
C ARG A 4 30.86 34.30 30.15
N ALA A 5 32.06 33.74 30.28
CA ALA A 5 32.50 32.61 29.46
C ALA A 5 31.65 31.35 29.73
N LEU A 6 31.35 31.08 31.01
CA LEU A 6 30.49 29.95 31.40
C LEU A 6 29.07 30.07 30.79
N ARG A 7 28.49 31.27 30.81
CA ARG A 7 27.15 31.53 30.24
C ARG A 7 27.12 31.34 28.71
N ILE A 8 28.20 31.75 28.02
CA ILE A 8 28.31 31.56 26.56
C ILE A 8 28.41 30.08 26.21
N ILE A 9 29.25 29.31 26.92
CA ILE A 9 29.40 27.87 26.67
C ILE A 9 28.08 27.14 26.91
N PHE A 10 27.36 27.48 27.98
CA PHE A 10 26.05 26.89 28.28
C PHE A 10 25.02 27.21 27.18
N LEU A 11 24.95 28.45 26.71
CA LEU A 11 24.08 28.83 25.59
C LEU A 11 24.43 28.07 24.31
N LEU A 12 25.72 27.96 23.98
CA LEU A 12 26.18 27.20 22.81
C LEU A 12 25.77 25.73 22.90
N ALA A 13 25.88 25.13 24.08
CA ALA A 13 25.50 23.74 24.31
C ALA A 13 24.00 23.53 24.04
N VAL A 14 23.14 24.39 24.59
CA VAL A 14 21.68 24.33 24.37
C VAL A 14 21.34 24.49 22.88
N VAL A 15 21.95 25.47 22.20
CA VAL A 15 21.72 25.69 20.77
C VAL A 15 22.14 24.48 19.94
N SER A 16 23.32 23.90 20.23
CA SER A 16 23.83 22.72 19.55
C SER A 16 22.88 21.52 19.70
N THR A 17 22.38 21.29 20.92
CA THR A 17 21.41 20.23 21.19
C THR A 17 20.11 20.42 20.40
N VAL A 18 19.57 21.64 20.36
CA VAL A 18 18.36 21.94 19.58
C VAL A 18 18.58 21.69 18.08
N LEU A 19 19.73 22.12 17.55
CA LEU A 19 20.06 21.95 16.13
C LEU A 19 20.19 20.47 15.74
N MET A 20 20.74 19.65 16.63
CA MET A 20 20.83 18.20 16.46
C MET A 20 19.44 17.56 16.37
N PHE A 21 18.53 17.88 17.29
CA PHE A 21 17.16 17.36 17.26
C PHE A 21 16.39 17.81 16.02
N ALA A 22 16.53 19.08 15.62
CA ALA A 22 15.89 19.60 14.41
C ALA A 22 16.33 18.85 13.15
N THR A 23 17.64 18.59 13.04
CA THR A 23 18.22 17.84 11.92
C THR A 23 17.69 16.40 11.90
N GLN A 24 17.71 15.71 13.04
CA GLN A 24 17.18 14.36 13.14
C GLN A 24 15.71 14.29 12.73
N TYR A 25 14.88 15.21 13.22
CA TYR A 25 13.47 15.27 12.85
C TYR A 25 13.26 15.47 11.34
N PHE A 26 14.02 16.38 10.72
CA PHE A 26 13.94 16.64 9.30
C PHE A 26 14.30 15.41 8.46
N TRP A 27 15.41 14.73 8.78
CA TRP A 27 15.85 13.53 8.06
C TRP A 27 14.88 12.36 8.25
N VAL A 28 14.38 12.14 9.46
CA VAL A 28 13.38 11.08 9.74
C VAL A 28 12.10 11.31 8.93
N LYS A 29 11.59 12.55 8.91
CA LYS A 29 10.42 12.89 8.10
C LYS A 29 10.66 12.63 6.62
N ASN A 30 11.84 12.97 6.11
CA ASN A 30 12.18 12.75 4.71
C ASN A 30 12.33 11.26 4.37
N ALA A 31 13.02 10.49 5.22
CA ALA A 31 13.16 9.05 5.07
C ALA A 31 11.80 8.35 5.05
N TYR A 32 10.91 8.72 5.98
CA TYR A 32 9.56 8.18 6.04
C TYR A 32 8.74 8.48 4.78
N ASN A 33 8.81 9.72 4.27
CA ASN A 33 8.13 10.10 3.04
C ASN A 33 8.68 9.36 1.81
N LEU A 34 9.98 9.08 1.78
CA LEU A 34 10.60 8.30 0.71
C LEU A 34 10.12 6.84 0.74
N GLU A 35 10.14 6.22 1.92
CA GLU A 35 9.67 4.85 2.11
C GLU A 35 8.21 4.69 1.70
N LYS A 36 7.34 5.63 2.07
CA LYS A 36 5.93 5.66 1.62
C LYS A 36 5.79 5.66 0.10
N LYS A 37 6.59 6.47 -0.61
CA LYS A 37 6.55 6.54 -2.07
C LYS A 37 7.03 5.23 -2.69
N LEU A 38 8.09 4.63 -2.15
CA LEU A 38 8.61 3.34 -2.60
C LEU A 38 7.58 2.23 -2.41
N PHE A 39 6.99 2.13 -1.23
CA PHE A 39 5.93 1.17 -0.92
C PHE A 39 4.76 1.32 -1.89
N SER A 40 4.27 2.55 -2.09
CA SER A 40 3.17 2.84 -2.99
C SER A 40 3.47 2.47 -4.45
N SER A 41 4.72 2.64 -4.88
CA SER A 41 5.17 2.25 -6.22
C SER A 41 5.21 0.73 -6.36
N GLN A 42 5.80 0.04 -5.38
CA GLN A 42 5.86 -1.43 -5.34
C GLN A 42 4.46 -2.06 -5.36
N VAL A 43 3.52 -1.54 -4.56
CA VAL A 43 2.11 -1.99 -4.58
C VAL A 43 1.49 -1.77 -5.96
N THR A 44 1.70 -0.58 -6.55
CA THR A 44 1.18 -0.29 -7.89
C THR A 44 1.71 -1.27 -8.94
N ILE A 45 3.00 -1.59 -8.89
CA ILE A 45 3.63 -2.55 -9.80
C ILE A 45 3.07 -3.96 -9.58
N ALA A 46 2.96 -4.42 -8.33
CA ALA A 46 2.38 -5.72 -8.01
C ALA A 46 0.95 -5.84 -8.54
N LEU A 47 0.10 -4.84 -8.28
CA LEU A 47 -1.28 -4.83 -8.73
C LEU A 47 -1.40 -4.75 -10.26
N LYS A 48 -0.51 -4.01 -10.93
CA LYS A 48 -0.42 -3.98 -12.39
C LYS A 48 -0.11 -5.38 -12.94
N ASN A 49 0.85 -6.08 -12.34
CA ASN A 49 1.21 -7.44 -12.77
C ASN A 49 0.09 -8.45 -12.54
N VAL A 50 -0.67 -8.32 -11.44
CA VAL A 50 -1.88 -9.14 -11.20
C VAL A 50 -2.89 -8.91 -12.31
N ALA A 51 -3.20 -7.65 -12.65
CA ALA A 51 -4.16 -7.32 -13.71
C ALA A 51 -3.71 -7.86 -15.08
N VAL A 52 -2.43 -7.70 -15.45
CA VAL A 52 -1.87 -8.28 -16.70
C VAL A 52 -2.06 -9.79 -16.73
N GLN A 53 -1.83 -10.47 -15.62
CA GLN A 53 -1.91 -11.93 -15.57
C GLN A 53 -3.34 -12.46 -15.60
N LEU A 54 -4.28 -11.77 -14.94
CA LEU A 54 -5.70 -12.07 -15.06
C LEU A 54 -6.17 -11.98 -16.51
N LEU A 55 -5.81 -10.90 -17.21
CA LEU A 55 -6.16 -10.72 -18.62
C LEU A 55 -5.55 -11.83 -19.50
N ARG A 56 -4.27 -12.16 -19.30
CA ARG A 56 -3.61 -13.24 -20.03
C ARG A 56 -4.29 -14.60 -19.82
N MET A 57 -4.74 -14.91 -18.61
CA MET A 57 -5.46 -16.16 -18.33
C MET A 57 -6.80 -16.23 -19.05
N ASN A 58 -7.45 -15.08 -19.28
CA ASN A 58 -8.70 -14.99 -20.03
C ASN A 58 -8.49 -14.82 -21.55
N ASN A 59 -7.27 -14.98 -22.08
CA ASN A 59 -6.90 -14.71 -23.48
C ASN A 59 -7.26 -13.28 -23.93
N ASN A 60 -7.24 -12.32 -23.01
CA ASN A 60 -7.50 -10.93 -23.27
C ASN A 60 -6.19 -10.15 -23.31
N ASN A 61 -5.93 -9.48 -24.44
CA ASN A 61 -4.70 -8.72 -24.67
C ASN A 61 -4.93 -7.20 -24.52
N SER A 62 -6.01 -6.80 -23.85
CA SER A 62 -6.32 -5.39 -23.61
C SER A 62 -5.18 -4.69 -22.83
N PRO A 63 -4.86 -3.43 -23.16
CA PRO A 63 -3.78 -2.69 -22.50
C PRO A 63 -4.11 -2.41 -21.03
N VAL A 64 -3.08 -2.52 -20.16
CA VAL A 64 -3.20 -2.40 -18.69
C VAL A 64 -2.75 -1.02 -18.17
N ASP A 65 -2.45 -0.08 -19.06
CA ASP A 65 -1.60 1.07 -18.73
C ASP A 65 -2.20 2.15 -17.81
N SER A 66 -3.47 2.07 -17.42
CA SER A 66 -4.13 3.09 -16.57
C SER A 66 -5.07 2.54 -15.49
N ILE A 67 -4.82 1.31 -15.03
CA ILE A 67 -5.80 0.56 -14.24
C ILE A 67 -5.70 0.77 -12.72
N VAL A 68 -4.50 1.00 -12.19
CA VAL A 68 -4.27 1.08 -10.73
C VAL A 68 -4.38 2.52 -10.26
N ASN A 69 -5.44 2.83 -9.52
CA ASN A 69 -5.64 4.13 -8.88
C ASN A 69 -5.37 4.01 -7.37
N LYS A 70 -4.41 4.79 -6.88
CA LYS A 70 -4.19 4.97 -5.44
C LYS A 70 -5.21 5.96 -4.90
N VAL A 71 -6.13 5.48 -4.07
CA VAL A 71 -7.14 6.31 -3.40
C VAL A 71 -6.58 6.85 -2.07
N SER A 72 -5.80 6.03 -1.34
CA SER A 72 -5.07 6.45 -0.15
C SER A 72 -3.78 5.65 0.03
N ASP A 73 -2.96 5.98 1.04
CA ASP A 73 -1.71 5.25 1.34
C ASP A 73 -1.90 3.74 1.52
N ARG A 74 -3.10 3.31 1.92
CA ARG A 74 -3.44 1.90 2.21
C ARG A 74 -4.62 1.38 1.38
N TYR A 75 -5.10 2.15 0.40
CA TYR A 75 -6.27 1.76 -0.39
C TYR A 75 -6.04 2.03 -1.87
N TYR A 76 -6.14 0.96 -2.66
CA TYR A 76 -5.87 0.93 -4.09
C TYR A 76 -7.05 0.29 -4.78
N THR A 77 -7.43 0.84 -5.93
CA THR A 77 -8.48 0.28 -6.79
C THR A 77 -7.87 -0.10 -8.13
N VAL A 78 -8.28 -1.25 -8.65
CA VAL A 78 -7.76 -1.85 -9.88
C VAL A 78 -8.96 -2.20 -10.75
N GLN A 79 -9.08 -1.55 -11.90
CA GLN A 79 -10.10 -1.84 -12.92
C GLN A 79 -9.66 -2.93 -13.89
N VAL A 80 -10.14 -4.17 -13.73
CA VAL A 80 -9.87 -5.23 -14.69
C VAL A 80 -11.05 -5.31 -15.65
N ASN A 81 -10.83 -5.08 -16.95
CA ASN A 81 -11.88 -5.10 -17.98
C ASN A 81 -12.23 -6.54 -18.41
N ASP A 82 -12.35 -7.45 -17.45
CA ASP A 82 -12.60 -8.87 -17.69
C ASP A 82 -13.12 -9.56 -16.41
N LYS A 83 -13.61 -10.79 -16.56
CA LYS A 83 -14.08 -11.63 -15.46
C LYS A 83 -12.92 -12.00 -14.52
N ILE A 84 -13.14 -11.78 -13.23
CA ILE A 84 -12.16 -12.11 -12.20
C ILE A 84 -12.61 -13.39 -11.48
N ASP A 85 -11.81 -14.45 -11.59
CA ASP A 85 -11.98 -15.65 -10.77
C ASP A 85 -11.34 -15.45 -9.39
N SER A 86 -12.17 -15.46 -8.34
CA SER A 86 -11.72 -15.28 -6.96
C SER A 86 -10.77 -16.37 -6.47
N THR A 87 -10.87 -17.59 -7.02
CA THR A 87 -10.04 -18.74 -6.62
C THR A 87 -8.58 -18.57 -7.04
N VAL A 88 -8.36 -17.89 -8.16
CA VAL A 88 -7.01 -17.62 -8.71
C VAL A 88 -6.49 -16.27 -8.24
N LEU A 89 -7.38 -15.31 -7.93
CA LEU A 89 -7.01 -13.96 -7.52
C LEU A 89 -6.18 -13.92 -6.24
N GLU A 90 -6.61 -14.62 -5.18
CA GLU A 90 -5.91 -14.62 -3.89
C GLU A 90 -4.45 -15.12 -3.99
N PRO A 91 -4.18 -16.33 -4.53
CA PRO A 91 -2.80 -16.81 -4.65
C PRO A 91 -1.97 -15.94 -5.59
N LEU A 92 -2.58 -15.35 -6.62
CA LEU A 92 -1.91 -14.44 -7.54
C LEU A 92 -1.50 -13.13 -6.84
N LEU A 93 -2.40 -12.49 -6.08
CA LEU A 93 -2.10 -11.31 -5.26
C LEU A 93 -0.97 -11.61 -4.28
N LYS A 94 -1.06 -12.73 -3.56
CA LYS A 94 -0.02 -13.15 -2.61
C LYS A 94 1.33 -13.28 -3.30
N ARG A 95 1.39 -13.92 -4.47
CA ARG A 95 2.63 -14.14 -5.22
C ARG A 95 3.23 -12.82 -5.73
N GLU A 96 2.43 -11.95 -6.35
CA GLU A 96 2.94 -10.69 -6.91
C GLU A 96 3.36 -9.69 -5.82
N LEU A 97 2.63 -9.62 -4.70
CA LEU A 97 3.04 -8.81 -3.56
C LEU A 97 4.35 -9.31 -2.93
N LEU A 98 4.51 -10.63 -2.78
CA LEU A 98 5.77 -11.23 -2.32
C LEU A 98 6.92 -11.00 -3.30
N ALA A 99 6.65 -10.99 -4.61
CA ALA A 99 7.65 -10.70 -5.62
C ALA A 99 8.19 -9.26 -5.51
N GLN A 100 7.37 -8.32 -5.01
CA GLN A 100 7.78 -6.95 -4.67
C GLN A 100 8.28 -6.81 -3.22
N GLN A 101 8.54 -7.92 -2.52
CA GLN A 101 8.95 -7.98 -1.11
C GLN A 101 7.96 -7.38 -0.10
N ILE A 102 6.69 -7.24 -0.49
CA ILE A 102 5.62 -6.77 0.39
C ILE A 102 5.09 -7.96 1.19
N LYS A 103 5.46 -8.02 2.47
CA LYS A 103 5.01 -9.04 3.44
C LYS A 103 4.03 -8.47 4.46
N THR A 104 3.10 -7.65 3.99
CA THR A 104 2.10 -6.99 4.84
C THR A 104 0.75 -7.63 4.59
N ASP A 105 0.04 -7.99 5.64
CA ASP A 105 -1.32 -8.51 5.54
C ASP A 105 -2.21 -7.53 4.77
N PHE A 106 -3.13 -8.06 3.95
CA PHE A 106 -3.95 -7.25 3.07
C PHE A 106 -5.38 -7.77 3.00
N GLU A 107 -6.27 -6.88 2.61
CA GLU A 107 -7.66 -7.19 2.32
C GLU A 107 -7.92 -6.84 0.85
N TYR A 108 -8.65 -7.71 0.16
CA TYR A 108 -9.07 -7.46 -1.21
C TYR A 108 -10.57 -7.63 -1.35
N SER A 109 -11.17 -6.94 -2.31
CA SER A 109 -12.57 -7.11 -2.68
C SER A 109 -12.75 -6.97 -4.17
N VAL A 110 -13.67 -7.75 -4.73
CA VAL A 110 -14.01 -7.76 -6.15
C VAL A 110 -15.41 -7.20 -6.31
N TYR A 111 -15.49 -6.08 -7.02
CA TYR A 111 -16.73 -5.47 -7.43
C TYR A 111 -17.06 -5.90 -8.86
N ASP A 112 -18.28 -6.37 -9.08
CA ASP A 112 -18.79 -6.72 -10.40
C ASP A 112 -19.64 -5.57 -10.94
N CYS A 113 -19.19 -5.00 -12.07
CA CYS A 113 -19.88 -3.90 -12.73
C CYS A 113 -21.23 -4.32 -13.35
N GLU A 114 -21.41 -5.58 -13.77
CA GLU A 114 -22.65 -6.04 -14.40
C GLU A 114 -23.76 -6.24 -13.38
N SER A 115 -23.43 -6.78 -12.21
CA SER A 115 -24.38 -7.05 -11.14
C SER A 115 -24.48 -5.93 -10.10
N GLU A 116 -23.70 -4.86 -10.25
CA GLU A 116 -23.60 -3.70 -9.35
C GLU A 116 -23.32 -4.03 -7.86
N ASN A 117 -22.77 -5.22 -7.61
CA ASN A 117 -22.60 -5.78 -6.27
C ASN A 117 -21.15 -6.21 -6.00
N MET A 118 -20.76 -6.19 -4.72
CA MET A 118 -19.51 -6.81 -4.27
C MET A 118 -19.68 -8.32 -4.27
N LYS A 119 -18.89 -9.03 -5.07
CA LYS A 119 -18.97 -10.49 -5.17
C LYS A 119 -18.08 -11.20 -4.17
N TYR A 120 -16.89 -10.67 -3.92
CA TYR A 120 -15.90 -11.31 -3.06
C TYR A 120 -15.19 -10.28 -2.20
N GLY A 121 -14.85 -10.66 -0.98
CA GLY A 121 -14.03 -9.88 -0.06
C GLY A 121 -13.36 -10.82 0.94
N ARG A 122 -12.06 -10.67 1.16
CA ARG A 122 -11.32 -11.49 2.12
C ARG A 122 -10.07 -10.79 2.64
N TYR A 123 -9.79 -11.02 3.92
CA TYR A 123 -8.53 -10.69 4.57
C TYR A 123 -7.52 -11.85 4.42
N VAL A 124 -6.28 -11.53 4.07
CA VAL A 124 -5.20 -12.49 3.85
C VAL A 124 -4.01 -12.12 4.74
N SER A 125 -3.63 -13.04 5.63
CA SER A 125 -2.41 -12.91 6.42
C SER A 125 -1.21 -13.64 5.79
N PHE A 126 -0.03 -13.06 5.94
CA PHE A 126 1.22 -13.72 5.56
C PHE A 126 1.81 -14.59 6.68
N SER A 127 1.45 -14.33 7.94
CA SER A 127 2.04 -15.00 9.12
C SER A 127 1.22 -16.20 9.62
N LYS A 128 -0.06 -16.31 9.25
CA LYS A 128 -0.90 -17.44 9.61
C LYS A 128 -1.21 -18.29 8.39
N ASN A 129 -1.12 -19.61 8.55
CA ASN A 129 -1.82 -20.54 7.68
C ASN A 129 -3.30 -20.47 8.05
N ASP A 130 -3.97 -19.40 7.63
CA ASP A 130 -5.39 -19.20 7.93
C ASP A 130 -6.19 -20.29 7.20
N LYS A 131 -6.87 -21.12 7.99
CA LYS A 131 -7.98 -21.95 7.52
C LYS A 131 -9.09 -21.01 7.02
N PRO A 132 -9.89 -21.44 6.03
CA PRO A 132 -10.90 -20.59 5.41
C PRO A 132 -12.08 -20.38 6.37
N ASP A 133 -11.95 -19.47 7.34
CA ASP A 133 -13.06 -19.07 8.20
C ASP A 133 -13.63 -17.71 7.77
N ASP A 134 -14.93 -17.79 7.49
CA ASP A 134 -15.99 -16.80 7.34
C ASP A 134 -15.78 -15.53 6.48
N ILE A 135 -16.50 -15.56 5.36
CA ILE A 135 -16.79 -14.46 4.46
C ILE A 135 -17.61 -13.41 5.23
N ILE A 136 -16.95 -12.39 5.78
CA ILE A 136 -17.63 -11.14 6.15
C ILE A 136 -17.42 -10.17 4.98
N PRO A 137 -18.43 -9.90 4.14
CA PRO A 137 -18.33 -8.87 3.12
C PRO A 137 -18.27 -7.51 3.84
N THR A 138 -17.05 -7.05 4.08
CA THR A 138 -16.74 -5.68 4.46
C THR A 138 -17.08 -4.79 3.27
N VAL A 139 -18.28 -4.21 3.30
CA VAL A 139 -18.74 -3.25 2.30
C VAL A 139 -17.83 -2.03 2.37
N PHE A 140 -16.90 -1.91 1.42
CA PHE A 140 -16.12 -0.68 1.25
C PHE A 140 -17.03 0.48 0.80
N PRO A 141 -16.82 1.70 1.30
CA PRO A 141 -17.55 2.86 0.83
C PRO A 141 -17.33 3.03 -0.68
N LYS A 142 -18.41 2.97 -1.46
CA LYS A 142 -18.37 3.27 -2.90
C LYS A 142 -17.73 4.66 -3.07
N ASN A 143 -16.65 4.74 -3.84
CA ASN A 143 -16.11 6.02 -4.25
C ASN A 143 -17.17 6.71 -5.12
N LYS A 144 -17.93 7.65 -4.55
CA LYS A 144 -18.76 8.57 -5.32
C LYS A 144 -17.80 9.44 -6.11
N LYS A 145 -17.59 9.09 -7.38
CA LYS A 145 -17.14 10.06 -8.37
C LYS A 145 -18.26 11.10 -8.44
N GLU A 146 -18.01 12.26 -7.84
CA GLU A 146 -18.75 13.49 -8.12
C GLU A 146 -18.25 14.08 -9.45
#